data_AF-A0A0A1FK85-F1
#
_entry.id   AF-A0A0A1FK85-F1
#
_cell.length_a   1.000
_cell.length_b   1.000
_cell.length_c   1.000
_cell.angle_alpha   90.00
_cell.angle_beta   90.00
_cell.angle_gamma   90.00
#
_symmetry.space_group_name_H-M   'P 1'
#
loop_
_entity.id
_entity.type
_entity.pdbx_description
1 polymer ?
#
loop_
_entity_poly.entity_id
_entity_poly.type
_entity_poly.pdbx_seq_one_letter_code
_entity_poly.pdbx_strand_id
1 'polypeptide(L)'
;MANTKFSQTGIALPMVLIFLVLMMLIGAVAMRNVTLDEKMAANSRNQQLAFQAAESGLRYCETGAQKNSIIPKAGAAAQPLDRMITTPVAGANVWDTWPATAPTTATLGLPAASGAAQCVIEDVTTTIAMGGTQVTRDVSAKVYRVTAFGVDTTFASANAKVMLQSYLKF
;
A
#
# COMPACT_ATOMS: atom_id res chain seq x y z
N MET A 1 34.51 53.07 -57.34
CA MET A 1 33.65 52.72 -56.19
C MET A 1 34.41 51.69 -55.36
N ALA A 2 34.98 52.11 -54.23
CA ALA A 2 35.85 51.26 -53.42
C ALA A 2 34.98 50.31 -52.58
N ASN A 3 35.12 49.01 -52.82
CA ASN A 3 34.36 47.97 -52.13
C ASN A 3 35.16 47.57 -50.88
N THR A 4 34.90 48.23 -49.75
CA THR A 4 35.52 47.91 -48.46
C THR A 4 34.96 46.59 -47.96
N LYS A 5 35.69 45.48 -48.20
CA LYS A 5 35.38 44.17 -47.64
C LYS A 5 35.69 44.19 -46.14
N PHE A 6 34.65 44.14 -45.32
CA PHE A 6 34.78 43.92 -43.88
C PHE A 6 35.45 42.56 -43.64
N SER A 7 36.52 42.54 -42.84
CA SER A 7 37.18 41.31 -42.39
C SER A 7 36.26 40.60 -41.39
N GLN A 8 35.53 39.58 -41.87
CA GLN A 8 34.66 38.77 -41.02
C GLN A 8 35.51 37.79 -40.23
N THR A 9 35.70 38.07 -38.94
CA THR A 9 36.42 37.18 -38.02
C THR A 9 35.49 36.04 -37.61
N GLY A 10 35.94 34.79 -37.79
CA GLY A 10 35.12 33.57 -37.71
C GLY A 10 34.60 33.23 -36.31
N ILE A 11 33.54 33.91 -35.88
CA ILE A 11 32.86 33.66 -34.58
C ILE A 11 31.63 32.73 -34.70
N ALA A 12 31.25 32.34 -35.92
CA ALA A 12 30.06 31.51 -36.15
C ALA A 12 30.17 30.12 -35.52
N LEU A 13 31.33 29.47 -35.61
CA LEU A 13 31.56 28.12 -35.07
C LEU A 13 31.39 28.05 -33.53
N PRO A 14 32.02 28.91 -32.71
CA PRO A 14 31.81 28.87 -31.26
C PRO A 14 30.37 29.20 -30.86
N MET A 15 29.68 30.08 -31.60
CA MET A 15 28.26 30.36 -31.34
C MET A 15 27.37 29.14 -31.59
N VAL A 16 27.54 28.44 -32.71
CA VAL A 16 26.78 27.21 -33.00
C VAL A 16 27.04 26.14 -31.93
N LEU A 17 28.29 25.99 -31.48
CA LEU A 17 28.64 25.05 -30.41
C LEU A 17 27.93 25.39 -29.10
N ILE A 18 27.88 26.65 -28.71
CA ILE A 18 27.16 27.10 -27.51
C ILE A 18 25.67 26.77 -27.64
N PHE A 19 25.04 27.09 -28.77
CA PHE A 19 23.62 26.77 -29.00
C PHE A 19 23.34 25.26 -28.97
N LEU A 20 24.21 24.44 -29.55
CA LEU A 20 24.09 22.98 -29.50
C LEU A 20 24.16 22.45 -28.07
N VAL A 21 25.12 22.95 -27.28
CA VAL A 21 25.24 22.56 -25.87
C VAL A 21 24.01 22.98 -25.08
N LEU A 22 23.50 24.20 -25.29
CA LEU A 22 22.28 24.68 -24.62
C LEU A 22 21.07 23.81 -24.97
N MET A 23 20.88 23.48 -26.25
CA MET A 23 19.79 22.59 -26.68
C MET A 23 19.92 21.19 -26.08
N MET A 24 21.14 20.65 -26.02
CA MET A 24 21.39 19.36 -25.40
C MET A 24 21.05 19.36 -23.90
N LEU A 25 21.41 20.43 -23.17
CA LEU A 25 21.09 20.56 -21.75
C LEU A 25 19.58 20.65 -21.51
N ILE A 26 18.86 21.43 -22.33
CA ILE A 26 17.39 21.52 -22.26
C ILE A 26 16.76 20.15 -22.54
N GLY A 27 17.23 19.45 -23.58
CA GLY A 27 16.78 18.10 -23.90
C GLY A 27 17.01 17.10 -22.77
N ALA A 28 18.18 17.15 -22.13
CA ALA A 28 18.51 16.28 -20.99
C ALA A 28 17.60 16.53 -19.78
N VAL A 29 17.31 17.80 -19.47
CA VAL A 29 16.39 18.16 -18.38
C VAL A 29 14.96 17.68 -18.67
N ALA A 30 14.49 17.84 -19.92
CA ALA A 30 13.17 17.37 -20.32
C ALA A 30 13.02 15.84 -20.16
N MET A 31 14.01 15.07 -20.62
CA MET A 31 14.02 13.61 -20.43
C MET A 31 14.02 13.23 -18.95
N ARG A 32 14.83 13.92 -18.13
CA ARG A 32 14.86 13.68 -16.68
C ARG A 32 13.49 13.90 -16.05
N ASN A 33 12.78 14.96 -16.42
CA ASN A 33 11.44 15.22 -15.88
C ASN A 33 10.45 14.11 -16.27
N VAL A 34 10.44 13.67 -17.54
CA VAL A 34 9.60 12.55 -17.98
C VAL A 34 9.88 11.27 -17.17
N THR A 35 11.15 10.96 -16.91
CA THR A 35 11.48 9.77 -16.09
C THR A 35 11.04 9.89 -14.63
N LEU A 36 11.00 11.11 -14.07
CA LEU A 36 10.46 11.34 -12.73
C LEU A 36 8.95 11.18 -12.72
N ASP A 37 8.25 11.73 -13.71
CA ASP A 37 6.80 11.59 -13.86
C ASP A 37 6.39 10.12 -14.05
N GLU A 38 7.14 9.35 -14.84
CA GLU A 38 6.92 7.91 -15.01
C GLU A 38 7.09 7.15 -13.68
N LYS A 39 8.14 7.46 -12.91
CA LYS A 39 8.36 6.86 -11.59
C LYS A 39 7.27 7.23 -10.59
N MET A 40 6.81 8.48 -10.60
CA MET A 40 5.71 8.93 -9.75
C MET A 40 4.38 8.26 -10.13
N ALA A 41 4.09 8.13 -11.43
CA ALA A 41 2.92 7.42 -11.93
C ALA A 41 2.97 5.92 -11.56
N ALA A 42 4.13 5.28 -11.71
CA ALA A 42 4.33 3.89 -11.31
C ALA A 42 4.14 3.69 -9.80
N ASN A 43 4.70 4.57 -8.96
CA ASN A 43 4.51 4.51 -7.51
C ASN A 43 3.04 4.71 -7.13
N SER A 44 2.35 5.69 -7.74
CA SER A 44 0.92 5.92 -7.51
C SER A 44 0.08 4.69 -7.88
N ARG A 45 0.37 4.06 -9.01
CA ARG A 45 -0.31 2.83 -9.44
C ARG A 45 -0.07 1.68 -8.46
N ASN A 46 1.16 1.49 -8.00
CA ASN A 46 1.48 0.44 -7.02
C ASN A 46 0.75 0.67 -5.70
N GLN A 47 0.64 1.92 -5.23
CA GLN A 47 -0.15 2.25 -4.02
C GLN A 47 -1.63 1.93 -4.20
N GLN A 48 -2.22 2.27 -5.35
CA GLN A 48 -3.62 1.94 -5.65
C GLN A 48 -3.88 0.43 -5.68
N LEU A 49 -2.98 -0.35 -6.28
CA LEU A 49 -3.08 -1.81 -6.29
C LEU A 49 -2.97 -2.40 -4.88
N ALA A 50 -2.00 -1.94 -4.09
CA ALA A 50 -1.86 -2.36 -2.70
C ALA A 50 -3.10 -2.01 -1.86
N PHE A 51 -3.74 -0.87 -2.12
CA PHE A 51 -4.99 -0.47 -1.45
C PHE A 51 -6.16 -1.38 -1.83
N GLN A 52 -6.36 -1.65 -3.12
CA GLN A 52 -7.40 -2.58 -3.59
C GLN A 52 -7.18 -3.99 -3.01
N ALA A 53 -5.94 -4.45 -2.96
CA ALA A 53 -5.60 -5.71 -2.32
C ALA A 53 -5.96 -5.69 -0.82
N ALA A 54 -5.56 -4.63 -0.09
CA ALA A 54 -5.90 -4.50 1.33
C ALA A 54 -7.42 -4.50 1.56
N GLU A 55 -8.19 -3.80 0.73
CA GLU A 55 -9.66 -3.77 0.82
C GLU A 55 -10.27 -5.14 0.56
N SER A 56 -9.76 -5.88 -0.42
CA SER A 56 -10.24 -7.24 -0.70
C SER A 56 -9.97 -8.20 0.47
N GLY A 57 -8.80 -8.10 1.11
CA GLY A 57 -8.46 -8.86 2.30
C GLY A 57 -9.33 -8.48 3.50
N LEU A 58 -9.59 -7.18 3.68
CA LEU A 58 -10.47 -6.67 4.72
C LEU A 58 -11.88 -7.24 4.57
N ARG A 59 -12.50 -7.04 3.40
CA ARG A 59 -13.85 -7.54 3.10
C ARG A 59 -13.96 -9.06 3.23
N TYR A 60 -12.90 -9.78 2.86
CA TYR A 60 -12.84 -11.23 3.01
C TYR A 60 -12.91 -11.66 4.48
N CYS A 61 -12.07 -11.08 5.34
CA CYS A 61 -12.12 -11.36 6.77
C CYS A 61 -13.44 -10.89 7.42
N GLU A 62 -13.98 -9.73 7.04
CA GLU A 62 -15.25 -9.24 7.56
C GLU A 62 -16.41 -10.17 7.22
N THR A 63 -16.53 -10.55 5.94
CA THR A 63 -17.58 -11.46 5.47
C THR A 63 -17.42 -12.84 6.09
N GLY A 64 -16.19 -13.34 6.21
CA GLY A 64 -15.90 -14.62 6.84
C GLY A 64 -16.25 -14.63 8.33
N ALA A 65 -15.94 -13.54 9.05
CA ALA A 65 -16.28 -13.37 10.46
C ALA A 65 -17.80 -13.35 10.66
N GLN A 66 -18.53 -12.59 9.86
CA GLN A 66 -20.00 -12.54 9.91
C GLN A 66 -20.66 -13.89 9.59
N LYS A 67 -20.07 -14.66 8.69
CA LYS A 67 -20.56 -16.02 8.32
C LYS A 67 -20.02 -17.12 9.23
N ASN A 68 -19.20 -16.79 10.22
CA ASN A 68 -18.49 -17.75 11.07
C ASN A 68 -17.74 -18.83 10.27
N SER A 69 -17.15 -18.46 9.13
CA SER A 69 -16.48 -19.38 8.21
C SER A 69 -15.41 -18.64 7.40
N ILE A 70 -14.15 -18.88 7.75
CA ILE A 70 -12.98 -18.20 7.17
C ILE A 70 -12.01 -19.27 6.66
N ILE A 71 -11.58 -19.18 5.42
CA ILE A 71 -10.51 -20.05 4.90
C ILE A 71 -9.16 -19.32 5.12
N PRO A 72 -8.25 -19.85 5.97
CA PRO A 72 -7.02 -19.13 6.34
C PRO A 72 -6.01 -19.03 5.20
N LYS A 73 -6.02 -19.95 4.24
CA LYS A 73 -5.18 -19.89 3.04
C LYS A 73 -5.76 -20.79 1.98
N ALA A 74 -5.40 -20.55 0.73
CA ALA A 74 -5.78 -21.42 -0.38
C ALA A 74 -5.47 -22.90 -0.05
N GLY A 75 -6.47 -23.78 -0.20
CA GLY A 75 -6.36 -25.21 0.09
C GLY A 75 -6.55 -25.62 1.56
N ALA A 76 -6.73 -24.68 2.50
CA ALA A 76 -7.09 -25.01 3.88
C ALA A 76 -8.61 -25.20 4.06
N ALA A 77 -9.01 -25.97 5.07
CA ALA A 77 -10.41 -26.07 5.47
C ALA A 77 -10.87 -24.77 6.14
N ALA A 78 -12.13 -24.38 5.89
CA ALA A 78 -12.74 -23.26 6.58
C ALA A 78 -12.72 -23.49 8.10
N GLN A 79 -12.37 -22.44 8.86
CA GLN A 79 -12.41 -22.44 10.31
C GLN A 79 -13.50 -21.47 10.80
N PRO A 80 -14.15 -21.79 11.93
CA PRO A 80 -15.01 -20.84 12.62
C PRO A 80 -14.21 -19.66 13.18
N LEU A 81 -14.92 -18.58 13.50
CA LEU A 81 -14.31 -17.32 13.94
C LEU A 81 -13.52 -17.48 15.25
N ASP A 82 -14.03 -18.25 16.22
CA ASP A 82 -13.38 -18.51 17.50
C ASP A 82 -11.94 -19.04 17.37
N ARG A 83 -11.65 -19.81 16.31
CA ARG A 83 -10.32 -20.33 15.98
C ARG A 83 -9.46 -19.37 15.15
N MET A 84 -10.05 -18.30 14.64
CA MET A 84 -9.41 -17.28 13.80
C MET A 84 -9.19 -15.96 14.53
N ILE A 85 -9.63 -15.85 15.78
CA ILE A 85 -9.34 -14.70 16.63
C ILE A 85 -7.87 -14.78 17.04
N THR A 86 -7.11 -13.77 16.65
CA THR A 86 -5.76 -13.55 17.14
C THR A 86 -5.82 -13.11 18.58
N THR A 87 -5.09 -13.81 19.45
CA THR A 87 -4.99 -13.44 20.86
C THR A 87 -4.29 -12.08 20.99
N PRO A 88 -4.88 -11.10 21.70
CA PRO A 88 -4.23 -9.82 21.91
C PRO A 88 -2.93 -9.98 22.72
N VAL A 89 -1.91 -9.21 22.35
CA VAL A 89 -0.65 -9.14 23.11
C VAL A 89 -0.82 -8.08 24.20
N ALA A 90 -0.56 -8.43 25.45
CA ALA A 90 -0.71 -7.48 26.55
C ALA A 90 0.26 -6.29 26.36
N GLY A 91 -0.28 -5.07 26.30
CA GLY A 91 0.51 -3.84 26.18
C GLY A 91 1.10 -3.55 24.79
N ALA A 92 0.73 -4.33 23.76
CA ALA A 92 1.17 -4.12 22.38
C ALA A 92 0.02 -4.39 21.40
N ASN A 93 0.10 -3.82 20.20
CA ASN A 93 -0.86 -4.16 19.18
C ASN A 93 -0.39 -5.41 18.43
N VAL A 94 -1.32 -6.27 18.03
CA VAL A 94 -0.99 -7.45 17.22
C VAL A 94 -0.32 -7.05 15.91
N TRP A 95 -0.66 -5.89 15.34
CA TRP A 95 -0.03 -5.43 14.11
C TRP A 95 1.42 -4.93 14.26
N ASP A 96 1.90 -4.70 15.48
CA ASP A 96 3.29 -4.28 15.69
C ASP A 96 4.28 -5.43 15.42
N THR A 97 3.84 -6.69 15.60
CA THR A 97 4.65 -7.91 15.39
C THR A 97 4.21 -8.76 14.19
N TRP A 98 3.07 -8.42 13.59
CA TRP A 98 2.51 -9.04 12.39
C TRP A 98 3.15 -8.47 11.10
N PRO A 99 3.34 -9.24 10.01
CA PRO A 99 2.79 -10.57 9.71
C PRO A 99 3.64 -11.79 10.10
N ALA A 100 4.74 -11.61 10.83
CA ALA A 100 5.71 -12.70 11.05
C ALA A 100 5.25 -13.81 12.02
N THR A 101 4.24 -13.56 12.88
CA THR A 101 3.97 -14.43 14.05
C THR A 101 2.50 -14.74 14.35
N ALA A 102 1.52 -14.23 13.60
CA ALA A 102 0.11 -14.51 13.93
C ALA A 102 -0.38 -15.83 13.28
N PRO A 103 -0.66 -16.89 14.07
CA PRO A 103 -1.07 -18.21 13.55
C PRO A 103 -2.45 -18.19 12.86
N THR A 104 -3.25 -17.17 13.15
CA THR A 104 -4.61 -16.94 12.67
C THR A 104 -4.68 -16.00 11.45
N THR A 105 -3.53 -15.73 10.81
CA THR A 105 -3.50 -14.89 9.60
C THR A 105 -4.21 -15.57 8.44
N ALA A 106 -5.24 -14.92 7.90
CA ALA A 106 -5.87 -15.32 6.66
C ALA A 106 -5.12 -14.69 5.49
N THR A 107 -4.69 -15.51 4.53
CA THR A 107 -4.02 -15.07 3.30
C THR A 107 -4.95 -15.25 2.11
N LEU A 108 -5.09 -14.18 1.32
CA LEU A 108 -5.91 -14.15 0.13
C LEU A 108 -5.00 -14.05 -1.10
N GLY A 109 -5.05 -15.09 -1.93
CA GLY A 109 -4.48 -15.06 -3.27
C GLY A 109 -5.45 -14.36 -4.21
N LEU A 110 -5.08 -13.18 -4.69
CA LEU A 110 -5.86 -12.44 -5.67
C LEU A 110 -5.45 -12.86 -7.10
N PRO A 111 -6.30 -12.61 -8.11
CA PRO A 111 -5.92 -12.83 -9.50
C PRO A 111 -4.59 -12.17 -9.84
N ALA A 112 -3.85 -12.76 -10.78
CA ALA A 112 -2.56 -12.23 -11.21
C ALA A 112 -2.67 -10.73 -11.55
N ALA A 113 -1.67 -9.96 -11.11
CA ALA A 113 -1.60 -8.49 -11.20
C ALA A 113 -2.56 -7.68 -10.29
N SER A 114 -3.28 -8.32 -9.36
CA SER A 114 -4.13 -7.64 -8.35
C SER A 114 -3.49 -7.58 -6.95
N GLY A 115 -2.23 -8.01 -6.82
CA GLY A 115 -1.50 -8.02 -5.57
C GLY A 115 -1.78 -9.23 -4.68
N ALA A 116 -1.44 -9.11 -3.40
CA ALA A 116 -1.74 -10.13 -2.38
C ALA A 116 -2.24 -9.46 -1.11
N ALA A 117 -3.13 -10.13 -0.38
CA ALA A 117 -3.71 -9.58 0.83
C ALA A 117 -3.64 -10.57 2.01
N GLN A 118 -3.46 -10.03 3.20
CA GLN A 118 -3.51 -10.75 4.46
C GLN A 118 -4.42 -10.02 5.42
N CYS A 119 -5.12 -10.75 6.28
CA CYS A 119 -5.91 -10.14 7.33
C CYS A 119 -5.87 -10.95 8.62
N VAL A 120 -6.03 -10.24 9.73
CA VAL A 120 -6.15 -10.78 11.08
C VAL A 120 -7.35 -10.18 11.77
N ILE A 121 -7.98 -10.96 12.65
CA ILE A 121 -9.15 -10.56 13.43
C ILE A 121 -8.77 -10.60 14.89
N GLU A 122 -9.11 -9.57 15.65
CA GLU A 122 -8.85 -9.47 17.09
C GLU A 122 -10.15 -9.21 17.85
N ASP A 123 -10.34 -9.83 19.01
CA ASP A 123 -11.38 -9.41 19.96
C ASP A 123 -10.84 -8.24 20.79
N VAL A 124 -11.41 -7.06 20.57
CA VAL A 124 -11.02 -5.80 21.22
C VAL A 124 -12.05 -5.33 22.24
N THR A 125 -12.95 -6.23 22.64
CA THR A 125 -14.05 -5.93 23.57
C THR A 125 -13.56 -5.33 24.88
N THR A 126 -12.42 -5.80 25.39
CA THR A 126 -11.86 -5.38 26.68
C THR A 126 -10.75 -4.36 26.56
N THR A 127 -10.21 -4.12 25.36
CA THR A 127 -9.05 -3.23 25.13
C THR A 127 -9.46 -1.81 24.71
N ILE A 128 -10.67 -1.63 24.17
CA ILE A 128 -11.24 -0.30 23.95
C ILE A 128 -11.78 0.22 25.29
N ALA A 129 -10.89 0.80 26.09
CA ALA A 129 -11.26 1.50 27.31
C ALA A 129 -11.89 2.85 26.96
N MET A 130 -13.12 3.05 27.41
CA MET A 130 -13.82 4.33 27.23
C MET A 130 -13.32 5.33 28.27
N GLY A 131 -13.08 6.57 27.85
CA GLY A 131 -12.81 7.67 28.78
C GLY A 131 -14.05 7.99 29.64
N GLY A 132 -13.86 8.58 30.82
CA GLY A 132 -14.93 8.82 31.79
C GLY A 132 -16.08 9.74 31.33
N THR A 133 -15.95 10.39 30.17
CA THR A 133 -16.98 11.23 29.53
C THR A 133 -17.66 10.57 28.33
N GLN A 134 -17.28 9.34 27.98
CA GLN A 134 -17.86 8.63 26.85
C GLN A 134 -19.12 7.84 27.30
N VAL A 135 -20.08 7.72 26.39
CA VAL A 135 -21.32 6.97 26.62
C VAL A 135 -20.97 5.54 26.98
N THR A 136 -21.53 5.02 28.08
CA THR A 136 -21.31 3.65 28.53
C THR A 136 -21.70 2.65 27.43
N ARG A 137 -20.69 2.01 26.83
CA ARG A 137 -20.84 0.85 25.95
C ARG A 137 -21.32 -0.36 26.74
N ASP A 138 -22.19 -1.14 26.11
CA ASP A 138 -22.50 -2.49 26.53
C ASP A 138 -21.26 -3.38 26.40
N VAL A 139 -20.65 -3.72 27.54
CA VAL A 139 -19.44 -4.56 27.63
C VAL A 139 -19.70 -6.03 27.28
N SER A 140 -20.97 -6.46 27.22
CA SER A 140 -21.34 -7.79 26.72
C SER A 140 -21.33 -7.86 25.19
N ALA A 141 -21.46 -6.73 24.49
CA ALA A 141 -21.42 -6.71 23.04
C ALA A 141 -19.99 -6.94 22.54
N LYS A 142 -19.74 -8.05 21.84
CA LYS A 142 -18.43 -8.34 21.25
C LYS A 142 -18.11 -7.33 20.15
N VAL A 143 -16.88 -6.79 20.18
CA VAL A 143 -16.35 -5.92 19.13
C VAL A 143 -15.06 -6.52 18.63
N TYR A 144 -15.02 -6.73 17.32
CA TYR A 144 -13.87 -7.27 16.64
C TYR A 144 -13.19 -6.17 15.85
N ARG A 145 -11.86 -6.17 15.84
CA ARG A 145 -11.07 -5.34 14.93
C ARG A 145 -10.50 -6.25 13.87
N VAL A 146 -10.72 -5.88 12.61
CA VAL A 146 -10.09 -6.54 11.47
C VAL A 146 -8.98 -5.64 10.98
N THR A 147 -7.78 -6.18 10.91
CA THR A 147 -6.63 -5.49 10.32
C THR A 147 -6.25 -6.24 9.05
N ALA A 148 -6.22 -5.54 7.92
CA ALA A 148 -5.84 -6.07 6.63
C ALA A 148 -4.59 -5.37 6.09
N PHE A 149 -3.79 -6.12 5.34
CA PHE A 149 -2.57 -5.66 4.72
C PHE A 149 -2.53 -6.13 3.28
N GLY A 150 -2.33 -5.18 2.37
CA GLY A 150 -2.26 -5.41 0.94
C GLY A 150 -0.91 -4.99 0.38
N VAL A 151 -0.48 -5.71 -0.64
CA VAL A 151 0.72 -5.40 -1.42
C VAL A 151 0.38 -5.40 -2.91
N ASP A 152 1.13 -4.63 -3.70
CA ASP A 152 0.94 -4.47 -5.15
C ASP A 152 1.21 -5.76 -5.94
N THR A 153 2.07 -6.63 -5.43
CA THR A 153 2.47 -7.89 -6.08
C THR A 153 2.45 -9.06 -5.09
N THR A 154 3.60 -9.47 -4.56
CA THR A 154 3.74 -10.54 -3.56
C THR A 154 4.37 -9.99 -2.30
N PHE A 155 4.13 -10.64 -1.16
CA PHE A 155 4.70 -10.19 0.12
C PHE A 155 6.24 -10.19 0.16
N ALA A 156 6.89 -10.98 -0.70
CA ALA A 156 8.34 -11.06 -0.78
C ALA A 156 8.98 -9.89 -1.54
N SER A 157 8.28 -9.32 -2.54
CA SER A 157 8.86 -8.36 -3.49
C SER A 157 7.98 -7.12 -3.72
N ALA A 158 7.17 -6.75 -2.73
CA ALA A 158 6.24 -5.63 -2.82
C ALA A 158 6.95 -4.27 -2.91
N ASN A 159 6.52 -3.41 -3.85
CA ASN A 159 6.96 -2.02 -3.92
C ASN A 159 6.10 -1.09 -3.06
N ALA A 160 4.82 -1.42 -2.93
CA ALA A 160 3.87 -0.67 -2.11
C ALA A 160 3.18 -1.58 -1.10
N LYS A 161 2.97 -1.03 0.10
CA LYS A 161 2.40 -1.72 1.26
C LYS A 161 1.34 -0.82 1.87
N VAL A 162 0.14 -1.35 2.06
CA VAL A 162 -1.00 -0.61 2.62
C VAL A 162 -1.63 -1.43 3.73
N MET A 163 -1.98 -0.77 4.83
CA MET A 163 -2.70 -1.35 5.95
C MET A 163 -4.06 -0.65 6.09
N LEU A 164 -5.11 -1.44 6.26
CA LEU A 164 -6.46 -0.97 6.56
C LEU A 164 -6.95 -1.60 7.86
N GLN A 165 -7.76 -0.85 8.60
CA GLN A 165 -8.39 -1.35 9.83
C GLN A 165 -9.88 -1.03 9.80
N SER A 166 -10.69 -1.98 10.25
CA SER A 166 -12.10 -1.80 10.49
C SER A 166 -12.52 -2.42 11.81
N TYR A 167 -13.67 -1.95 12.31
CA TYR A 167 -14.28 -2.47 13.51
C TYR A 167 -15.64 -3.05 13.14
N LEU A 168 -15.87 -4.30 13.57
CA LEU A 168 -17.11 -5.02 13.39
C LEU A 168 -17.78 -5.24 14.74
N LYS A 169 -19.10 -5.14 14.73
CA LYS A 169 -19.98 -5.57 15.81
C LYS A 169 -21.06 -6.43 15.17
N PHE A 170 -21.31 -7.60 15.73
CA PHE A 170 -22.45 -8.46 15.41
C PHE A 170 -22.94 -9.16 16.67
#